data_AF-A0A7Y2NT65-F1
#
_entry.id   AF-A0A7Y2NT65-F1
#
_cell.length_a   1.000
_cell.length_b   1.000
_cell.length_c   1.000
_cell.angle_alpha   90.00
_cell.angle_beta   90.00
_cell.angle_gamma   90.00
#
_symmetry.space_group_name_H-M   'P 1'
#
loop_
_entity.id
_entity.type
_entity.pdbx_description
1 polymer ?
#
loop_
_entity_poly.entity_id
_entity_poly.type
_entity_poly.pdbx_seq_one_letter_code
_entity_poly.pdbx_strand_id
1 'polypeptide(L)' 'VPPLIKSYLKLGGFVGEGAFVDRAFNTTDVCLVLDTARLSVRDRARFSGSPA' A
#
# COMPACT_ATOMS: atom_id res chain seq x y z
N VAL A 1 5.37 -6.20 12.12
CA VAL A 1 5.28 -5.43 10.85
C VAL A 1 5.42 -3.94 11.18
N PRO A 2 6.30 -3.20 10.48
CA PRO A 2 6.45 -1.76 10.65
C PRO A 2 5.11 -1.01 10.61
N PRO A 3 4.94 0.09 11.38
CA PRO A 3 3.65 0.76 11.53
C PRO A 3 3.01 1.20 10.21
N LEU A 4 3.82 1.65 9.26
CA LEU A 4 3.35 2.10 7.94
C LEU A 4 2.70 0.96 7.15
N ILE A 5 3.45 -0.12 6.92
CA ILE A 5 2.98 -1.31 6.19
C ILE A 5 1.75 -1.90 6.87
N LYS A 6 1.76 -2.00 8.20
CA LYS A 6 0.63 -2.50 8.99
C LYS A 6 -0.65 -1.68 8.75
N SER A 7 -0.53 -0.37 8.58
CA SER A 7 -1.68 0.53 8.40
C SER A 7 -2.31 0.34 7.02
N TYR A 8 -1.51 0.23 5.96
CA TYR A 8 -2.00 -0.04 4.62
C TYR A 8 -2.71 -1.40 4.52
N LEU A 9 -2.14 -2.45 5.11
CA LEU A 9 -2.78 -3.78 5.12
C LEU A 9 -4.14 -3.76 5.84
N LYS A 10 -4.26 -3.01 6.95
CA LYS A 10 -5.55 -2.84 7.66
C LYS A 10 -6.60 -2.11 6.84
N LEU A 11 -6.18 -1.20 5.96
CA LEU A 11 -7.06 -0.47 5.04
C LEU A 11 -7.45 -1.31 3.81
N GLY A 12 -7.00 -2.57 3.72
CA GLY A 12 -7.25 -3.45 2.57
C GLY A 12 -6.23 -3.29 1.43
N GLY A 13 -5.10 -2.63 1.69
CA GLY A 13 -3.98 -2.59 0.76
C GLY A 13 -3.33 -3.96 0.58
N PHE A 14 -2.74 -4.19 -0.58
CA PHE A 14 -2.16 -5.47 -0.97
C PHE A 14 -0.87 -5.26 -1.76
N VAL A 15 -0.04 -6.29 -1.84
CA VAL A 15 1.17 -6.27 -2.66
C VAL A 15 0.77 -6.56 -4.11
N GLY A 16 1.23 -5.71 -5.03
CA GLY A 16 1.06 -5.90 -6.47
C GLY A 16 1.77 -7.16 -6.99
N GLU A 17 1.69 -7.38 -8.30
CA GLU A 17 2.35 -8.53 -8.92
C GLU A 17 3.86 -8.28 -9.05
N GLY A 18 4.65 -9.29 -8.69
CA GLY A 18 6.12 -9.22 -8.71
C GLY A 18 6.77 -8.53 -7.49
N ALA A 19 8.09 -8.61 -7.45
CA ALA A 19 8.95 -7.94 -6.49
C ALA A 19 10.36 -7.81 -7.08
N PHE A 20 11.09 -6.76 -6.69
CA PHE A 20 12.48 -6.60 -7.08
C PHE A 20 13.40 -7.09 -5.97
N VAL A 21 14.27 -8.06 -6.25
CA VAL A 21 15.22 -8.60 -5.27
C VAL A 21 16.57 -7.91 -5.45
N ASP A 22 16.87 -6.96 -4.56
CA ASP A 22 18.15 -6.26 -4.54
C ASP A 22 19.13 -6.99 -3.61
N ARG A 23 20.08 -7.72 -4.23
CA ARG A 23 21.11 -8.46 -3.49
C ARG A 23 22.22 -7.57 -2.95
N ALA A 24 22.47 -6.41 -3.55
CA ALA A 24 23.52 -5.50 -3.09
C ALA A 24 23.12 -4.82 -1.77
N PHE A 25 21.83 -4.51 -1.62
CA PHE A 25 21.28 -3.89 -0.41
C PHE A 25 20.60 -4.88 0.54
N ASN A 26 20.50 -6.16 0.16
CA ASN A 26 19.79 -7.21 0.90
C ASN A 26 18.32 -6.83 1.19
N THR A 27 17.65 -6.26 0.19
CA THR A 27 16.24 -5.84 0.26
C THR A 27 15.40 -6.55 -0.80
N THR A 28 14.08 -6.51 -0.60
CA THR A 28 13.12 -6.89 -1.62
C THR A 28 12.06 -5.80 -1.68
N ASP A 29 12.01 -5.10 -2.80
CA ASP A 29 11.09 -3.98 -3.00
C ASP A 29 9.80 -4.49 -3.60
N VAL A 30 8.69 -4.07 -3.01
CA VAL A 30 7.34 -4.46 -3.41
C VAL A 30 6.47 -3.23 -3.63
N CYS A 31 5.60 -3.27 -4.63
CA CYS A 31 4.60 -2.23 -4.82
C CYS A 31 3.42 -2.50 -3.89
N LEU A 32 3.18 -1.62 -2.92
CA LEU A 32 2.02 -1.69 -2.04
C LEU A 32 0.89 -0.83 -2.63
N VAL A 33 -0.19 -1.49 -3.03
CA VAL A 33 -1.33 -0.88 -3.70
C VAL A 33 -2.48 -0.74 -2.70
N LEU A 34 -3.15 0.43 -2.72
CA LEU A 34 -4.35 0.69 -1.94
C LEU A 34 -5.49 1.08 -2.88
N ASP A 35 -6.54 0.25 -2.93
CA ASP A 35 -7.74 0.53 -3.71
C ASP A 35 -8.65 1.50 -2.93
N THR A 36 -8.73 2.75 -3.38
CA THR A 36 -9.53 3.80 -2.74
C THR A 36 -11.02 3.50 -2.79
N ALA A 37 -11.49 2.66 -3.72
CA ALA A 37 -12.88 2.24 -3.80
C ALA A 37 -13.28 1.37 -2.58
N ARG A 38 -12.32 0.64 -1.99
CA ARG A 38 -12.53 -0.27 -0.85
C ARG A 38 -12.41 0.41 0.51
N LEU A 39 -12.00 1.68 0.54
CA LEU A 39 -11.84 2.42 1.79
C LEU A 39 -13.19 2.69 2.47
N SER A 40 -13.19 2.69 3.80
CA SER A 40 -14.33 3.20 4.58
C SER A 40 -14.60 4.67 4.22
N VAL A 41 -15.84 5.14 4.41
CA VAL A 41 -16.18 6.56 4.14
C VAL A 41 -15.24 7.51 4.90
N ARG A 42 -14.91 7.16 6.15
CA ARG A 42 -14.01 7.96 7.01
C ARG A 42 -12.59 7.99 6.48
N ASP A 43 -12.05 6.86 6.03
CA ASP A 43 -10.67 6.79 5.55
C ASP A 43 -10.54 7.32 4.13
N ARG A 44 -11.59 7.20 3.31
CA ARG A 44 -11.63 7.77 1.97
C ARG A 44 -11.41 9.27 1.98
N ALA A 45 -11.97 10.02 2.93
CA ALA A 45 -11.71 11.46 3.06
C ALA A 45 -10.22 11.82 3.30
N ARG A 46 -9.41 10.88 3.82
CA ARG A 46 -7.98 11.08 4.06
C ARG A 46 -7.12 10.77 2.83
N PHE A 47 -7.63 9.92 1.93
CA PHE A 47 -6.89 9.34 0.81
C PHE A 47 -7.51 9.60 -0.55
N SER A 48 -8.66 10.29 -0.62
CA SER A 48 -9.27 10.75 -1.86
C SER A 48 -8.47 11.93 -2.39
N GLY A 49 -7.34 11.66 -3.02
CA GLY A 49 -6.81 12.57 -4.03
C GLY A 49 -7.88 12.72 -5.11
N SER A 50 -8.18 13.97 -5.50
CA SER A 50 -9.12 14.24 -6.60
C SER A 50 -8.69 13.42 -7.82
N PRO A 51 -9.57 12.60 -8.43
CA PRO A 51 -9.20 11.90 -9.64
C PRO A 51 -8.95 12.95 -10.73
N ALA A 52 -7.76 12.89 -11.34
CA ALA A 52 -7.47 13.59 -12.59
C ALA A 52 -8.13 12.86 -13.77
#